data_AF-A0A9N7YE91-F1
#
_entry.id   AF-A0A9N7YE91-F1
#
_cell.length_a   1.000
_cell.length_b   1.000
_cell.length_c   1.000
_cell.angle_alpha   90.00
_cell.angle_beta   90.00
_cell.angle_gamma   90.00
#
_symmetry.space_group_name_H-M   'P 1'
#
loop_
_entity.id
_entity.type
_entity.pdbx_description
1 polymer ?
#
loop_
_entity_poly.entity_id
_entity_poly.type
_entity_poly.pdbx_seq_one_letter_code
_entity_poly.pdbx_strand_id
1 'polypeptide(L)'
;MAKSPVEYTIGGVKINFPCKAYPSQLAMMNSIVRGLNYGNHCLLESPTGSGKSLALLCSALGWQRAQLAKLQEGGNPVDAKNQSDKNPDACKKPDVNTYCQCVCHSRPSPVSATVEVKPAVVDLNTKELTKQVRDKVVEKYEAGLGYKKISRALNISLSTIKSIIRKWKEYGTTANLPRGGRPPKLKSRTRRK
;
A
#
# COMPACT_ATOMS: atom_id res chain seq x y z
N MET A 1 4.70 18.59 6.96
CA MET A 1 5.43 19.40 5.94
C MET A 1 5.66 18.52 4.72
N ALA A 2 4.92 18.74 3.63
CA ALA A 2 5.13 18.00 2.39
C ALA A 2 6.42 18.51 1.72
N LYS A 3 7.41 17.63 1.53
CA LYS A 3 8.63 17.98 0.78
C LYS A 3 8.30 18.09 -0.70
N SER A 4 9.00 18.99 -1.40
CA SER A 4 8.86 19.10 -2.85
C SER A 4 9.23 17.79 -3.55
N PRO A 5 8.51 17.40 -4.62
CA PRO A 5 8.87 16.23 -5.42
C PRO A 5 10.27 16.38 -6.01
N VAL A 6 11.04 15.30 -6.01
CA VAL A 6 12.37 15.21 -6.62
C VAL A 6 12.30 14.26 -7.81
N GLU A 7 12.80 14.70 -8.96
CA GLU A 7 12.90 13.86 -10.15
C GLU A 7 14.27 13.15 -10.19
N TYR A 8 14.25 11.85 -10.47
CA TYR A 8 15.43 11.01 -10.64
C TYR A 8 15.40 10.35 -12.02
N THR A 9 16.51 10.40 -12.76
CA THR A 9 16.65 9.67 -14.02
C THR A 9 17.43 8.39 -13.77
N ILE A 10 16.79 7.24 -13.94
CA ILE A 10 17.38 5.91 -13.69
C ILE A 10 17.11 5.03 -14.90
N GLY A 11 18.15 4.50 -15.56
CA GLY A 11 17.99 3.58 -16.70
C GLY A 11 17.19 4.17 -17.88
N GLY A 12 17.29 5.49 -18.12
CA GLY A 12 16.53 6.21 -19.14
C GLY A 12 15.08 6.52 -18.77
N VAL A 13 14.66 6.23 -17.54
CA VAL A 13 13.31 6.48 -17.03
C VAL A 13 13.34 7.62 -16.02
N LYS A 14 12.46 8.61 -16.21
CA LYS A 14 12.22 9.69 -15.25
C LYS A 14 11.27 9.21 -14.15
N ILE A 15 11.71 9.26 -12.91
CA ILE A 15 10.96 8.82 -11.74
C ILE A 15 10.78 9.99 -10.77
N ASN A 16 9.52 10.33 -10.49
CA ASN A 16 9.16 11.36 -9.52
C ASN A 16 8.99 10.73 -8.14
N PHE A 17 9.74 11.24 -7.16
CA PHE A 17 9.70 10.78 -5.78
C PHE A 17 9.22 11.92 -4.86
N PRO A 18 8.32 11.67 -3.90
CA PRO A 18 7.73 12.74 -3.08
C PRO A 18 8.68 13.34 -2.04
N CYS A 19 9.89 12.83 -1.90
CA CYS A 19 10.91 13.34 -0.99
C CYS A 19 12.32 12.97 -1.48
N LYS A 20 13.36 13.39 -0.77
CA LYS A 20 14.73 12.96 -1.09
C LYS A 20 14.86 11.45 -0.82
N ALA A 21 15.10 10.67 -1.86
CA ALA A 21 15.25 9.23 -1.76
C ALA A 21 16.52 8.84 -0.99
N TYR A 22 16.42 7.81 -0.16
CA TYR A 22 17.58 7.23 0.52
C TYR A 22 18.45 6.43 -0.47
N PRO A 23 19.76 6.28 -0.23
CA PRO A 23 20.65 5.52 -1.12
C PRO A 23 20.16 4.08 -1.40
N SER A 24 19.61 3.41 -0.39
CA SER A 24 19.04 2.07 -0.56
C SER A 24 17.79 2.04 -1.44
N GLN A 25 17.00 3.12 -1.43
CA GLN A 25 15.83 3.26 -2.31
C GLN A 25 16.30 3.44 -3.74
N LEU A 26 17.26 4.34 -3.99
CA LEU A 26 17.83 4.55 -5.33
C LEU A 26 18.43 3.26 -5.91
N ALA A 27 19.17 2.50 -5.10
CA ALA A 27 19.71 1.20 -5.52
C ALA A 27 18.59 0.21 -5.90
N MET A 28 17.52 0.15 -5.10
CA MET A 28 16.34 -0.67 -5.40
C MET A 28 15.64 -0.22 -6.69
N MET A 29 15.39 1.08 -6.85
CA MET A 29 14.76 1.66 -8.05
C MET A 29 15.56 1.31 -9.31
N ASN A 30 16.89 1.38 -9.23
CA ASN A 30 17.78 1.02 -10.34
C ASN A 30 17.71 -0.46 -10.71
N SER A 31 17.62 -1.36 -9.72
CA SER A 31 17.41 -2.78 -10.00
C SER A 31 16.03 -3.06 -10.60
N ILE A 32 14.99 -2.36 -10.14
CA ILE A 32 13.62 -2.50 -10.69
C ILE A 32 13.59 -2.06 -12.15
N VAL A 33 14.08 -0.85 -12.46
CA VAL A 33 14.06 -0.32 -13.84
C VAL A 33 14.84 -1.22 -14.78
N ARG A 34 16.01 -1.73 -14.35
CA ARG A 34 16.76 -2.71 -15.14
C ARG A 34 15.95 -3.97 -15.39
N GLY A 35 15.37 -4.56 -14.35
CA GLY A 35 14.48 -5.72 -14.49
C GLY A 35 13.36 -5.53 -15.50
N LEU A 36 12.66 -4.39 -15.40
CA LEU A 36 11.56 -4.05 -16.30
C LEU A 36 12.02 -3.83 -17.74
N ASN A 37 13.13 -3.13 -17.95
CA ASN A 37 13.69 -2.91 -19.29
C ASN A 37 14.08 -4.22 -20.00
N TYR A 38 14.61 -5.20 -19.24
CA TYR A 38 15.02 -6.49 -19.78
C TYR A 38 13.90 -7.56 -19.74
N GLY A 39 12.70 -7.23 -19.26
CA GLY A 39 11.61 -8.22 -19.10
C GLY A 39 11.92 -9.34 -18.10
N ASN A 40 12.85 -9.11 -17.16
CA ASN A 40 13.33 -10.12 -16.21
C ASN A 40 12.59 -10.05 -14.86
N HIS A 41 12.46 -11.22 -14.23
CA HIS A 41 12.01 -11.29 -12.83
C HIS A 41 13.13 -10.85 -11.87
N CYS A 42 12.76 -10.12 -10.82
CA CYS A 42 13.72 -9.58 -9.85
C CYS A 42 13.35 -10.00 -8.42
N LEU A 43 14.31 -10.53 -7.68
CA LEU A 43 14.20 -10.72 -6.23
C LEU A 43 15.01 -9.63 -5.53
N LEU A 44 14.32 -8.69 -4.88
CA LEU A 44 14.95 -7.50 -4.31
C LEU A 44 14.88 -7.52 -2.78
N GLU A 45 16.06 -7.54 -2.15
CA GLU A 45 16.16 -7.41 -0.70
C GLU A 45 16.55 -5.99 -0.29
N SER A 46 15.95 -5.52 0.80
CA SER A 46 16.29 -4.22 1.39
C SER A 46 16.01 -4.22 2.90
N PRO A 47 16.68 -3.36 3.68
CA PRO A 47 16.49 -3.26 5.14
C PRO A 47 15.09 -2.74 5.50
N THR A 48 14.46 -3.29 6.53
CA THR A 48 13.10 -2.90 6.97
C THR A 48 13.02 -1.42 7.33
N GLY A 49 11.87 -0.78 7.08
CA GLY A 49 11.67 0.66 7.35
C GLY A 49 12.19 1.62 6.26
N SER A 50 12.82 1.12 5.20
CA SER A 50 13.41 1.95 4.14
C SER A 50 12.44 2.48 3.07
N GLY A 51 11.12 2.44 3.29
CA GLY A 51 10.13 2.89 2.29
C GLY A 51 10.13 2.11 0.97
N LYS A 52 10.30 0.77 1.03
CA LYS A 52 10.35 -0.12 -0.16
C LYS A 52 9.13 0.02 -1.05
N SER A 53 7.95 0.07 -0.44
CA SER A 53 6.68 0.14 -1.18
C SER A 53 6.62 1.42 -2.00
N LEU A 54 7.11 2.53 -1.45
CA LEU A 54 7.16 3.81 -2.16
C LEU A 54 8.17 3.75 -3.32
N ALA A 55 9.37 3.23 -3.09
CA ALA A 55 10.39 3.04 -4.14
C ALA A 55 9.91 2.12 -5.27
N LEU A 56 9.22 1.04 -4.92
CA LEU A 56 8.64 0.11 -5.88
C LEU A 56 7.58 0.78 -6.76
N LEU A 57 6.60 1.45 -6.13
CA LEU A 57 5.50 2.10 -6.83
C LEU A 57 5.99 3.26 -7.73
N CYS A 58 6.85 4.14 -7.21
CA CYS A 58 7.39 5.25 -7.99
C CYS A 58 8.19 4.75 -9.21
N SER A 59 8.99 3.69 -9.04
CA SER A 59 9.75 3.10 -10.15
C SER A 59 8.85 2.50 -11.22
N ALA A 60 7.84 1.72 -10.81
CA ALA A 60 6.92 1.08 -11.73
C ALA A 60 6.10 2.10 -12.52
N LEU A 61 5.56 3.13 -11.85
CA LEU A 61 4.78 4.18 -12.50
C LEU A 61 5.62 5.03 -13.44
N GLY A 62 6.85 5.41 -13.04
CA GLY A 62 7.78 6.13 -13.90
C GLY A 62 8.11 5.32 -15.15
N TRP A 63 8.38 4.03 -14.99
CA TRP A 63 8.66 3.13 -16.11
C TRP A 63 7.47 2.99 -17.06
N GLN A 64 6.27 2.79 -16.53
CA GLN A 64 5.04 2.68 -17.33
C GLN A 64 4.81 3.95 -18.17
N ARG A 65 4.98 5.14 -17.58
CA ARG A 65 4.88 6.41 -18.30
C ARG A 65 5.92 6.52 -19.41
N ALA A 66 7.16 6.10 -19.15
CA ALA A 66 8.20 6.09 -20.17
C ALA A 66 7.88 5.14 -21.33
N GLN A 67 7.26 3.98 -21.09
CA GLN A 67 6.83 3.09 -22.18
C GLN A 67 5.68 3.67 -23.00
N LEU A 68 4.72 4.34 -22.34
CA LEU A 68 3.63 5.03 -23.04
C LEU A 68 4.16 6.16 -23.92
N ALA A 69 5.13 6.94 -23.44
CA ALA A 69 5.78 7.99 -24.25
C ALA A 69 6.53 7.39 -25.45
N LYS A 70 7.25 6.28 -25.27
CA LYS A 70 7.94 5.58 -26.37
C LYS A 70 7.00 5.08 -27.47
N LEU A 71 5.79 4.66 -27.11
CA LEU A 71 4.76 4.26 -28.08
C LEU A 71 4.23 5.44 -28.89
N GLN A 72 4.26 6.65 -28.33
CA GLN A 72 3.82 7.88 -29.00
C GLN A 72 4.90 8.49 -29.90
N GLU A 73 6.18 8.29 -29.58
CA GLU A 73 7.32 8.85 -30.32
C GLU A 73 7.84 7.96 -31.48
N GLY A 74 7.14 6.87 -31.82
CA GLY A 74 7.46 6.00 -32.97
C GLY A 74 7.23 6.61 -34.36
N GLY A 75 7.11 7.95 -34.48
CA GLY A 75 6.95 8.69 -35.72
C GLY A 75 7.97 9.83 -35.86
N ASN A 76 9.12 9.49 -36.46
CA ASN A 76 10.23 10.34 -36.93
C ASN A 76 11.26 10.92 -35.92
N PRO A 77 12.58 10.76 -36.19
CA PRO A 77 13.66 11.42 -35.46
C PRO A 77 14.20 12.63 -36.23
N VAL A 78 14.30 13.82 -35.61
CA VAL A 78 15.44 14.74 -35.84
C VAL A 78 15.62 15.65 -34.63
N ASP A 79 16.87 15.79 -34.19
CA ASP A 79 17.36 16.62 -33.09
C ASP A 79 17.09 18.14 -33.26
N ALA A 80 16.81 18.86 -32.16
CA ALA A 80 17.55 20.07 -31.73
C ALA A 80 16.88 20.81 -30.55
N LYS A 81 17.71 21.56 -29.84
CA LYS A 81 17.57 22.25 -28.54
C LYS A 81 16.54 23.40 -28.46
N ASN A 82 16.26 23.76 -27.19
CA ASN A 82 15.97 25.07 -26.59
C ASN A 82 14.51 25.51 -26.33
N GLN A 83 14.14 25.45 -25.04
CA GLN A 83 13.59 26.51 -24.18
C GLN A 83 12.94 27.73 -24.87
N SER A 84 11.63 27.93 -24.66
CA SER A 84 11.05 29.26 -24.38
C SER A 84 9.59 29.14 -23.96
N ASP A 85 9.22 29.99 -23.00
CA ASP A 85 7.88 30.20 -22.45
C ASP A 85 6.82 30.48 -23.51
N LYS A 86 5.62 29.90 -23.34
CA LYS A 86 4.32 30.60 -23.25
C LYS A 86 3.14 29.62 -23.19
N ASN A 87 2.32 29.78 -22.15
CA ASN A 87 0.92 29.37 -22.07
C ASN A 87 0.06 30.34 -22.90
N PRO A 88 -1.07 29.93 -23.55
CA PRO A 88 -2.36 29.91 -22.86
C PRO A 88 -3.29 28.70 -23.21
N ASP A 89 -3.92 28.16 -22.16
CA ASP A 89 -5.30 27.68 -22.02
C ASP A 89 -6.07 27.11 -23.25
N ALA A 90 -6.40 25.81 -23.21
CA ALA A 90 -7.79 25.30 -23.16
C ALA A 90 -7.86 23.75 -23.30
N CYS A 91 -8.10 23.10 -22.15
CA CYS A 91 -8.99 21.95 -21.92
C CYS A 91 -9.17 20.86 -23.01
N LYS A 92 -8.52 19.71 -22.80
CA LYS A 92 -9.18 18.39 -22.80
C LYS A 92 -8.50 17.47 -21.80
N LYS A 93 -9.22 17.20 -20.70
CA LYS A 93 -8.80 16.30 -19.61
C LYS A 93 -8.52 14.90 -20.17
N PRO A 94 -7.34 14.28 -19.96
CA PRO A 94 -7.22 12.84 -20.14
C PRO A 94 -7.82 12.16 -18.92
N ASP A 95 -8.89 11.42 -19.18
CA ASP A 95 -9.62 10.63 -18.20
C ASP A 95 -8.67 9.66 -17.47
N VAL A 96 -8.65 9.81 -16.15
CA VAL A 96 -7.87 8.99 -15.23
C VAL A 96 -8.58 7.65 -15.08
N ASN A 97 -8.39 6.72 -16.01
CA ASN A 97 -8.56 5.28 -15.70
C ASN A 97 -8.01 4.31 -16.77
N THR A 98 -6.72 4.33 -17.09
CA THR A 98 -6.11 3.15 -17.75
C THR A 98 -5.56 2.22 -16.68
N TYR A 99 -6.47 1.47 -16.07
CA TYR A 99 -6.17 0.34 -15.22
C TYR A 99 -5.54 -0.81 -16.06
N CYS A 100 -4.68 -1.62 -15.44
CA CYS A 100 -3.94 -2.74 -16.04
C CYS A 100 -4.85 -3.68 -16.87
N GLN A 101 -4.49 -4.00 -18.11
CA GLN A 101 -5.22 -4.99 -18.93
C GLN A 101 -4.87 -6.45 -18.56
N CYS A 102 -4.59 -6.71 -17.29
CA CYS A 102 -4.33 -8.04 -16.79
C CYS A 102 -5.63 -8.73 -16.37
N VAL A 103 -5.73 -10.03 -16.65
CA VAL A 103 -6.91 -10.89 -16.38
C VAL A 103 -7.35 -10.86 -14.90
N CYS A 104 -6.47 -10.48 -13.97
CA CYS A 104 -6.72 -10.51 -12.53
C CYS A 104 -7.68 -9.42 -12.00
N HIS A 105 -8.17 -8.49 -12.82
CA HIS A 105 -9.03 -7.39 -12.35
C HIS A 105 -10.28 -7.11 -13.20
N SER A 106 -10.59 -7.95 -14.18
CA SER A 106 -11.78 -7.82 -15.03
C SER A 106 -13.07 -8.37 -14.40
N ARG A 107 -13.14 -8.56 -13.07
CA ARG A 107 -14.36 -9.05 -12.40
C ARG A 107 -15.17 -7.89 -11.80
N PRO A 108 -16.31 -7.50 -12.38
CA PRO A 108 -17.25 -6.62 -11.71
C PRO A 108 -17.88 -7.36 -10.52
N SER A 109 -17.80 -6.77 -9.32
CA SER A 109 -18.56 -7.23 -8.15
C SER A 109 -20.04 -6.90 -8.31
N PRO A 110 -20.98 -7.79 -7.95
CA PRO A 110 -22.40 -7.49 -8.04
C PRO A 110 -22.77 -6.47 -6.95
N VAL A 111 -23.21 -5.29 -7.39
CA VAL A 111 -23.89 -4.27 -6.57
C VAL A 111 -25.34 -4.71 -6.33
N SER A 112 -25.82 -4.52 -5.11
CA SER A 112 -27.25 -4.51 -4.80
C SER A 112 -27.57 -3.49 -3.72
N ALA A 113 -28.54 -2.65 -4.08
CA ALA A 113 -29.52 -1.95 -3.27
C ALA A 113 -29.07 -0.77 -2.38
N THR A 114 -29.56 0.40 -2.82
CA THR A 114 -29.87 1.64 -2.10
C THR A 114 -30.60 1.44 -0.76
N VAL A 115 -30.21 2.19 0.28
CA VAL A 115 -31.11 2.93 1.19
C VAL A 115 -30.34 4.12 1.81
N GLU A 116 -30.95 5.30 1.75
CA GLU A 116 -30.55 6.54 2.42
C GLU A 116 -30.80 6.49 3.94
N VAL A 117 -29.82 6.87 4.79
CA VAL A 117 -30.08 7.42 6.14
C VAL A 117 -28.99 8.45 6.51
N LYS A 118 -29.45 9.55 7.12
CA LYS A 118 -28.81 10.82 7.54
C LYS A 118 -27.46 10.72 8.29
N PRO A 119 -26.63 11.78 8.26
CA PRO A 119 -25.30 11.78 8.88
C PRO A 119 -25.38 12.19 10.35
N ALA A 120 -24.84 11.35 11.22
CA ALA A 120 -24.35 11.74 12.54
C ALA A 120 -22.91 11.22 12.63
N VAL A 121 -21.97 12.03 12.15
CA VAL A 121 -20.54 11.77 12.25
C VAL A 121 -20.14 12.02 13.70
N VAL A 122 -19.83 10.96 14.44
CA VAL A 122 -19.00 11.05 15.67
C VAL A 122 -17.94 9.95 15.64
N ASP A 123 -16.74 10.42 15.30
CA ASP A 123 -15.40 9.87 15.50
C ASP A 123 -15.14 8.36 15.37
N LEU A 124 -14.48 8.03 14.25
CA LEU A 124 -13.63 6.85 14.11
C LEU A 124 -12.42 6.96 15.03
N ASN A 125 -12.50 6.41 16.24
CA ASN A 125 -11.29 6.01 16.96
C ASN A 125 -10.76 4.69 16.38
N THR A 126 -10.13 4.76 15.20
CA THR A 126 -9.28 3.69 14.62
C THR A 126 -7.96 3.57 15.37
N LYS A 127 -8.02 3.36 16.69
CA LYS A 127 -6.87 2.97 17.50
C LYS A 127 -7.31 1.77 18.30
N GLU A 128 -6.75 0.63 17.93
CA GLU A 128 -6.72 -0.64 18.64
C GLU A 128 -7.67 -0.74 19.84
N LEU A 129 -8.72 -1.56 19.71
CA LEU A 129 -9.63 -1.89 20.80
C LEU A 129 -8.81 -2.15 22.08
N THR A 130 -8.95 -1.29 23.08
CA THR A 130 -8.12 -1.33 24.29
C THR A 130 -8.28 -2.68 24.98
N LYS A 131 -7.24 -3.15 25.68
CA LYS A 131 -7.26 -4.45 26.38
C LYS A 131 -8.54 -4.61 27.22
N GLN A 132 -8.92 -3.54 27.92
CA GLN A 132 -10.14 -3.47 28.73
C GLN A 132 -11.42 -3.79 27.97
N VAL A 133 -11.54 -3.36 26.71
CA VAL A 133 -12.75 -3.62 25.91
C VAL A 133 -12.78 -5.08 25.44
N ARG A 134 -11.63 -5.71 25.19
CA ARG A 134 -11.54 -7.14 24.87
C ARG A 134 -11.82 -8.02 26.08
N ASP A 135 -11.35 -7.61 27.26
CA ASP A 135 -11.61 -8.29 28.52
C ASP A 135 -13.12 -8.31 28.81
N LYS A 136 -13.81 -7.16 28.65
CA LYS A 136 -15.27 -7.06 28.76
C LYS A 136 -16.04 -7.91 27.73
N VAL A 137 -15.47 -8.15 26.54
CA VAL A 137 -16.07 -9.07 25.55
C VAL A 137 -16.00 -10.51 26.04
N VAL A 138 -14.88 -10.92 26.62
CA VAL A 138 -14.69 -12.28 27.17
C VAL A 138 -15.56 -12.49 28.40
N GLU A 139 -15.59 -11.54 29.33
CA GLU A 139 -16.44 -11.60 30.54
C GLU A 139 -17.92 -11.81 30.19
N LYS A 140 -18.45 -11.02 29.23
CA LYS A 140 -19.84 -11.18 28.76
C LYS A 140 -20.07 -12.51 28.03
N TYR A 141 -19.04 -13.04 27.36
CA TYR A 141 -19.12 -14.34 26.69
C TYR A 141 -19.15 -15.50 27.69
N GLU A 142 -18.31 -15.45 28.73
CA GLU A 142 -18.32 -16.42 29.84
C GLU A 142 -19.63 -16.36 30.64
N ALA A 143 -20.24 -15.18 30.76
CA ALA A 143 -21.60 -15.00 31.31
C ALA A 143 -22.71 -15.57 30.40
N GLY A 144 -22.39 -16.25 29.30
CA GLY A 144 -23.35 -16.92 28.42
C GLY A 144 -24.12 -15.99 27.47
N LEU A 145 -23.71 -14.73 27.32
CA LEU A 145 -24.37 -13.81 26.40
C LEU A 145 -23.99 -14.13 24.94
N GLY A 146 -24.99 -14.24 24.08
CA GLY A 146 -24.77 -14.43 22.65
C GLY A 146 -24.10 -13.23 21.97
N TYR A 147 -23.35 -13.48 20.89
CA TYR A 147 -22.56 -12.47 20.16
C TYR A 147 -23.34 -11.20 19.77
N LYS A 148 -24.62 -11.34 19.39
CA LYS A 148 -25.50 -10.20 19.03
C LYS A 148 -25.79 -9.29 20.23
N LYS A 149 -25.95 -9.84 21.44
CA LYS A 149 -26.18 -9.07 22.67
C LYS A 149 -24.91 -8.32 23.07
N ILE A 150 -23.74 -8.97 22.94
CA ILE A 150 -22.43 -8.35 23.20
C ILE A 150 -22.16 -7.18 22.23
N SER A 151 -22.48 -7.37 20.94
CA SER A 151 -22.33 -6.33 19.91
C SER A 151 -23.12 -5.07 20.20
N ARG A 152 -24.41 -5.22 20.56
CA ARG A 152 -25.26 -4.10 20.96
C ARG A 152 -24.76 -3.42 22.24
N ALA A 153 -24.32 -4.20 23.22
CA ALA A 153 -23.94 -3.68 24.54
C ALA A 153 -22.57 -2.97 24.57
N LEU A 154 -21.68 -3.27 23.62
CA LEU A 154 -20.35 -2.65 23.55
C LEU A 154 -20.15 -1.78 22.31
N ASN A 155 -21.15 -1.70 21.43
CA ASN A 155 -21.08 -1.02 20.13
C ASN A 155 -19.88 -1.49 19.28
N ILE A 156 -19.65 -2.81 19.23
CA ILE A 156 -18.54 -3.43 18.50
C ILE A 156 -19.11 -4.33 17.40
N SER A 157 -18.45 -4.34 16.24
CA SER A 157 -18.84 -5.20 15.13
C SER A 157 -18.81 -6.69 15.52
N LEU A 158 -19.76 -7.46 15.00
CA LEU A 158 -19.82 -8.91 15.22
C LEU A 158 -18.54 -9.64 14.78
N SER A 159 -17.90 -9.16 13.71
CA SER A 159 -16.64 -9.72 13.21
C SER A 159 -15.51 -9.57 14.22
N THR A 160 -15.41 -8.39 14.85
CA THR A 160 -14.42 -8.14 15.90
C THR A 160 -14.67 -9.02 17.12
N ILE A 161 -15.92 -9.17 17.57
CA ILE A 161 -16.29 -10.05 18.68
C ILE A 161 -15.92 -11.51 18.39
N LYS A 162 -16.27 -12.02 17.20
CA LYS A 162 -15.89 -13.37 16.76
C LYS A 162 -14.37 -13.56 16.76
N SER A 163 -13.63 -12.55 16.30
CA SER A 163 -12.16 -12.62 16.24
C SER A 163 -11.50 -12.64 17.63
N ILE A 164 -12.06 -11.88 18.59
CA ILE A 164 -11.57 -11.84 19.99
C ILE A 164 -11.83 -13.20 20.64
N ILE A 165 -13.06 -13.71 20.56
CA ILE A 165 -13.45 -14.96 21.23
C ILE A 165 -12.73 -16.15 20.61
N ARG A 166 -12.53 -16.17 19.29
CA ARG A 166 -11.73 -17.21 18.63
C ARG A 166 -10.29 -17.22 19.15
N LYS A 167 -9.63 -16.05 19.24
CA LYS A 167 -8.28 -15.95 19.79
C LYS A 167 -8.21 -16.33 21.26
N TRP A 168 -9.20 -15.91 22.05
CA TRP A 168 -9.25 -16.23 23.47
C TRP A 168 -9.40 -17.75 23.71
N LYS A 169 -10.23 -18.44 22.91
CA LYS A 169 -10.34 -19.90 22.96
C LYS A 169 -9.06 -20.63 22.58
N GLU A 170 -8.26 -20.05 21.69
CA GLU A 170 -7.04 -20.66 21.16
C GLU A 170 -5.81 -20.43 22.05
N TYR A 171 -5.67 -19.22 22.62
CA TYR A 171 -4.47 -18.80 23.35
C TYR A 171 -4.72 -18.45 24.82
N GLY A 172 -5.97 -18.44 25.29
CA GLY A 172 -6.34 -18.04 26.65
C GLY A 172 -6.09 -16.56 26.97
N THR A 173 -5.80 -15.72 25.97
CA THR A 173 -5.43 -14.32 26.19
C THR A 173 -6.20 -13.34 25.28
N THR A 174 -6.50 -12.17 25.83
CA THR A 174 -7.12 -11.01 25.14
C THR A 174 -6.10 -9.95 24.73
N ALA A 175 -4.85 -10.10 25.20
CA ALA A 175 -3.75 -9.22 24.89
C ALA A 175 -3.37 -9.29 23.42
N ASN A 176 -2.76 -8.22 22.91
CA ASN A 176 -2.10 -8.28 21.61
C ASN A 176 -0.92 -9.25 21.71
N LEU A 177 -1.01 -10.39 21.03
CA LEU A 177 0.16 -11.25 20.81
C LEU A 177 1.22 -10.44 20.05
N PRO A 178 2.51 -10.62 20.37
CA PRO A 178 3.58 -10.02 19.60
C PRO A 178 3.39 -10.45 18.14
N ARG A 179 3.34 -9.47 17.23
CA ARG A 179 3.27 -9.79 15.80
C ARG A 179 4.52 -10.62 15.47
N GLY A 180 4.32 -11.81 14.91
CA GLY A 180 5.40 -12.58 14.31
C GLY A 180 6.04 -11.75 13.21
N GLY A 181 7.12 -11.06 13.54
CA GLY A 181 7.98 -10.40 12.56
C GLY A 181 8.84 -11.44 11.85
N ARG A 182 9.34 -11.09 10.66
CA ARG A 182 10.35 -11.90 9.99
C ARG A 182 11.53 -12.10 10.96
N PRO A 183 11.93 -13.35 11.28
CA PRO A 183 13.01 -13.58 12.23
C PRO A 183 14.28 -12.83 11.80
N PRO A 184 15.09 -12.33 12.75
CA PRO A 184 16.35 -11.68 12.42
C PRO A 184 17.22 -12.63 11.59
N LYS A 185 17.77 -12.14 10.47
CA LYS A 185 18.74 -12.92 9.72
C LYS A 185 19.96 -13.17 10.61
N LEU A 186 20.17 -14.43 10.98
CA LEU A 186 21.39 -14.88 11.65
C LEU A 186 22.60 -14.38 10.85
N LYS A 187 23.51 -13.63 11.50
CA LYS A 187 24.81 -13.31 10.90
C LYS A 187 25.64 -14.59 10.90
N SER A 188 26.29 -14.90 9.78
CA SER A 188 27.18 -16.06 9.58
C SER A 188 28.35 -16.15 10.59
N ARG A 189 28.57 -15.12 11.40
CA ARG A 189 29.71 -15.00 12.32
C ARG A 189 29.53 -15.74 13.66
N THR A 190 28.35 -16.29 13.97
CA THR A 190 28.14 -17.07 15.22
C THR A 190 28.24 -18.59 15.01
N ARG A 191 28.60 -19.05 13.80
CA ARG A 191 28.79 -20.48 13.48
C ARG A 191 30.27 -20.81 13.21
N ARG A 192 31.16 -20.35 14.09
CA ARG A 192 32.50 -20.92 14.25
C ARG A 192 32.72 -21.11 15.76
N LYS A 193 32.36 -22.30 16.24
CA LYS A 193 33.07 -22.98 17.31
C LYS A 193 33.82 -24.12 16.64
#